data_AF-A0A0F9RUL5-F1
#
_entry.id   AF-A0A0F9RUL5-F1
#
_cell.length_a   1.000
_cell.length_b   1.000
_cell.length_c   1.000
_cell.angle_alpha   90.00
_cell.angle_beta   90.00
_cell.angle_gamma   90.00
#
_symmetry.space_group_name_H-M   'P 1'
#
loop_
_entity.id
_entity.type
_entity.pdbx_description
1 polymer ?
#
loop_
_entity_poly.entity_id
_entity_poly.type
_entity_poly.pdbx_seq_one_letter_code
_entity_poly.pdbx_strand_id
1 'polypeptide(L)'
;MTTAYRSVLHMRKQGWWANTVEGKRGGQWRYDHFGVADLEAFRPGHGILWIQSYDYYARKVHDHLNAEHPIIKDWLASGGQFCHHVWHRPRKKIPKWTLETRWIGAPQKPEEVH
;
A
#
# COMPACT_ATOMS: atom_id res chain seq x y z
N MET A 1 -1.89 8.48 16.07
CA MET A 1 -1.66 7.25 15.28
C MET A 1 -2.09 7.50 13.84
N THR A 2 -1.14 7.46 12.90
CA THR A 2 -1.38 7.74 11.47
C THR A 2 -2.08 6.58 10.76
N THR A 3 -2.68 6.83 9.60
CA THR A 3 -3.24 5.79 8.72
C THR A 3 -2.16 4.81 8.26
N ALA A 4 -0.97 5.30 7.91
CA ALA A 4 0.18 4.47 7.57
C ALA A 4 0.55 3.49 8.70
N TYR A 5 0.62 3.95 9.94
CA TYR A 5 0.88 3.06 11.08
C TYR A 5 -0.23 2.03 11.31
N ARG A 6 -1.51 2.41 11.13
CA ARG A 6 -2.64 1.45 11.16
C ARG A 6 -2.50 0.37 10.10
N SER A 7 -2.11 0.75 8.89
CA SER A 7 -1.85 -0.16 7.78
C SER A 7 -0.70 -1.13 8.09
N VAL A 8 0.41 -0.66 8.66
CA VAL A 8 1.50 -1.54 9.11
C VAL A 8 0.99 -2.59 10.12
N LEU A 9 0.24 -2.17 11.14
CA LEU A 9 -0.34 -3.11 12.11
C LEU A 9 -1.31 -4.10 11.47
N HIS A 10 -2.13 -3.64 10.51
CA HIS A 10 -3.05 -4.48 9.78
C HIS A 10 -2.32 -5.55 8.96
N MET A 11 -1.30 -5.16 8.20
CA MET A 11 -0.50 -6.07 7.37
C MET A 11 0.27 -7.09 8.22
N ARG A 12 0.88 -6.65 9.33
CA ARG A 12 1.57 -7.54 10.26
C ARG A 12 0.65 -8.59 10.88
N LYS A 13 -0.60 -8.22 11.21
CA LYS A 13 -1.62 -9.18 11.68
C LYS A 13 -1.98 -10.23 10.64
N GLN A 14 -1.79 -9.94 9.35
CA GLN A 14 -2.01 -10.87 8.25
C GLN A 14 -0.76 -11.68 7.86
N GLY A 15 0.32 -11.59 8.64
CA GLY A 15 1.55 -12.33 8.40
C GLY A 15 2.50 -11.69 7.37
N TRP A 16 2.28 -10.43 7.00
CA TRP A 16 3.23 -9.68 6.19
C TRP A 16 4.32 -9.02 7.04
N TRP A 17 5.53 -8.96 6.52
CA TRP A 17 6.56 -8.06 7.03
C TRP A 17 6.31 -6.67 6.44
N ALA A 18 5.88 -5.71 7.26
CA ALA A 18 5.50 -4.38 6.79
C ALA A 18 6.17 -3.26 7.60
N ASN A 19 6.57 -2.20 6.91
CA ASN A 19 7.15 -0.98 7.48
C ASN A 19 6.74 0.27 6.68
N THR A 20 6.67 1.42 7.34
CA THR A 20 6.50 2.71 6.66
C THR A 20 7.75 3.08 5.87
N VAL A 21 7.59 3.63 4.67
CA VAL A 21 8.71 4.08 3.81
C VAL A 21 9.51 5.21 4.48
N GLU A 22 8.87 6.06 5.27
CA GLU A 22 9.51 7.14 6.06
C GLU A 22 10.46 6.64 7.19
N GLY A 23 10.57 5.33 7.43
CA GLY A 23 11.03 4.77 8.70
C GLY A 23 12.53 4.85 9.05
N LYS A 24 13.46 5.07 8.10
CA LYS A 24 14.90 5.23 8.41
C LYS A 24 15.55 6.14 7.39
N ARG A 25 16.67 6.81 7.71
CA ARG A 25 17.53 7.65 6.84
C ARG A 25 18.67 6.82 6.23
N GLY A 26 19.15 7.09 5.01
CA GLY A 26 20.27 6.36 4.38
C GLY A 26 19.94 5.36 3.25
N GLY A 27 19.16 5.72 2.24
CA GLY A 27 19.05 4.93 1.01
C GLY A 27 18.59 5.82 -0.14
N GLN A 28 19.29 5.78 -1.28
CA GLN A 28 19.02 6.61 -2.46
C GLN A 28 17.77 6.14 -3.22
N TRP A 29 17.43 4.85 -3.14
CA TRP A 29 16.18 4.19 -3.60
C TRP A 29 14.94 4.54 -2.77
N ARG A 30 14.93 5.72 -2.15
CA ARG A 30 13.81 6.18 -1.31
C ARG A 30 13.09 7.36 -1.91
N TYR A 31 13.78 8.13 -2.75
CA TYR A 31 13.22 9.33 -3.37
C TYR A 31 12.18 9.04 -4.46
N ASP A 32 12.20 7.85 -5.04
CA ASP A 32 11.29 7.33 -6.05
C ASP A 32 9.95 6.83 -5.48
N HIS A 33 9.94 6.27 -4.27
CA HIS A 33 8.69 5.81 -3.63
C HIS A 33 7.97 6.94 -2.85
N PHE A 34 8.69 8.01 -2.48
CA PHE A 34 8.11 9.17 -1.81
C PHE A 34 7.08 9.86 -2.71
N GLY A 35 5.82 9.87 -2.27
CA GLY A 35 4.69 10.43 -3.02
C GLY A 35 3.83 9.39 -3.73
N VAL A 36 4.28 8.13 -3.78
CA VAL A 36 3.51 7.01 -4.38
C VAL A 36 3.02 6.03 -3.32
N ALA A 37 3.85 5.69 -2.33
CA ALA A 37 3.49 4.75 -1.27
C ALA A 37 3.95 5.23 0.11
N ASP A 38 3.09 5.06 1.13
CA ASP A 38 3.41 5.38 2.52
C ASP A 38 4.13 4.22 3.24
N LEU A 39 3.93 2.99 2.75
CA LEU A 39 4.47 1.77 3.35
C LEU A 39 4.71 0.66 2.33
N GLU A 40 5.65 -0.20 2.68
CA GLU A 40 6.04 -1.39 1.93
C GLU A 40 5.80 -2.63 2.80
N ALA A 41 5.27 -3.67 2.17
CA ALA A 41 5.01 -4.96 2.79
C ALA A 41 5.56 -6.09 1.91
N PHE A 42 6.14 -7.10 2.53
CA PHE A 42 6.64 -8.30 1.87
C PHE A 42 6.12 -9.56 2.56
N ARG A 43 5.81 -10.59 1.76
CA ARG A 43 5.49 -11.92 2.26
C ARG A 43 6.03 -12.97 1.28
N PRO A 44 6.75 -14.00 1.76
CA PRO A 44 7.22 -15.10 0.90
C PRO A 44 6.07 -15.72 0.09
N GLY A 45 6.32 -15.98 -1.20
CA GLY A 45 5.34 -16.51 -2.15
C GLY A 45 4.26 -15.51 -2.62
N HIS A 46 4.28 -14.26 -2.13
CA HIS A 46 3.28 -13.23 -2.48
C HIS A 46 3.92 -11.96 -3.07
N GLY A 47 5.24 -11.82 -3.00
CA GLY A 47 5.98 -10.69 -3.56
C GLY A 47 6.07 -9.48 -2.62
N ILE A 48 6.37 -8.32 -3.22
CA ILE A 48 6.44 -7.03 -2.54
C ILE A 48 5.19 -6.22 -2.91
N LEU A 49 4.60 -5.58 -1.90
CA LEU A 49 3.41 -4.78 -1.98
C LEU A 49 3.69 -3.37 -1.47
N TRP A 50 3.43 -2.40 -2.33
CA TRP A 50 3.40 -0.98 -1.98
C TRP A 50 1.98 -0.55 -1.65
N ILE A 51 1.85 0.26 -0.60
CA ILE A 51 0.54 0.66 -0.09
C ILE A 51 0.54 2.17 0.14
N GLN A 52 -0.37 2.85 -0.52
CA GLN A 52 -0.72 4.23 -0.20
C GLN A 52 -1.89 4.25 0.79
N SER A 53 -1.73 4.93 1.92
CA SER A 53 -2.58 4.73 3.09
C SER A 53 -3.12 6.05 3.67
N TYR A 54 -4.38 6.35 3.39
CA TYR A 54 -4.99 7.63 3.74
C TYR A 54 -6.39 7.48 4.36
N ASP A 55 -6.89 8.58 4.91
CA ASP A 55 -8.26 8.70 5.40
C ASP A 55 -9.22 8.85 4.21
N TYR A 56 -10.43 8.26 4.28
CA TYR A 56 -11.44 8.34 3.24
C TYR A 56 -11.63 9.73 2.63
N TYR A 57 -11.57 10.81 3.42
CA TYR A 57 -11.75 12.17 2.91
C TYR A 57 -10.60 12.65 1.99
N ALA A 58 -9.42 12.06 2.10
CA ALA A 58 -8.27 12.37 1.24
C ALA A 58 -8.25 11.54 -0.06
N ARG A 59 -9.23 10.64 -0.28
CA ARG A 59 -9.28 9.76 -1.45
C ARG A 59 -9.10 10.49 -2.79
N LYS A 60 -9.80 11.61 -2.97
CA LYS A 60 -9.71 12.40 -4.22
C LYS A 60 -8.29 12.92 -4.50
N VAL A 61 -7.51 13.22 -3.47
CA VAL A 61 -6.13 13.67 -3.62
C VAL A 61 -5.26 12.56 -4.18
N HIS A 62 -5.57 11.29 -3.91
CA HIS A 62 -4.78 10.13 -4.30
C HIS A 62 -5.34 9.35 -5.51
N ASP A 63 -6.43 9.80 -6.15
CA ASP A 63 -7.00 9.09 -7.31
C ASP A 63 -6.05 9.11 -8.54
N HIS A 64 -5.07 10.02 -8.57
CA HIS A 64 -4.01 10.04 -9.59
C HIS A 64 -2.99 8.89 -9.43
N LEU A 65 -2.90 8.27 -8.25
CA LEU A 65 -2.06 7.11 -7.99
C LEU A 65 -2.79 5.83 -8.45
N ASN A 66 -2.90 5.68 -9.77
CA ASN A 66 -3.58 4.56 -10.42
C ASN A 66 -2.61 3.80 -11.35
N ALA A 67 -3.12 2.81 -12.09
CA ALA A 67 -2.29 1.92 -12.91
C ALA A 67 -1.57 2.64 -14.06
N GLU A 68 -2.01 3.84 -14.44
CA GLU A 68 -1.37 4.66 -15.49
C GLU A 68 -0.31 5.61 -14.94
N HIS A 69 -0.18 5.74 -13.60
CA HIS A 69 0.88 6.54 -13.01
C HIS A 69 2.24 5.93 -13.37
N PRO A 70 3.21 6.67 -13.94
CA PRO A 70 4.43 6.10 -14.53
C PRO A 70 5.18 5.14 -13.60
N ILE A 71 5.40 5.55 -12.35
CA ILE A 71 6.09 4.74 -11.34
C ILE A 71 5.28 3.49 -10.95
N ILE A 72 3.96 3.60 -10.84
CA ILE A 72 3.10 2.47 -10.46
C ILE A 72 3.04 1.47 -11.61
N LYS A 73 2.96 1.97 -12.84
CA LYS A 73 2.96 1.15 -14.05
C LYS A 73 4.22 0.31 -14.17
N ASP A 74 5.39 0.92 -14.01
CA ASP A 74 6.67 0.21 -14.07
C ASP A 74 6.84 -0.78 -12.92
N TRP A 75 6.38 -0.41 -11.72
CA TRP A 75 6.35 -1.29 -10.55
C TRP A 75 5.49 -2.54 -10.79
N LEU A 76 4.27 -2.36 -11.28
CA LEU A 76 3.37 -3.46 -11.61
C LEU A 76 3.94 -4.34 -12.74
N ALA A 77 4.56 -3.73 -13.75
CA ALA A 77 5.22 -4.46 -14.84
C ALA A 77 6.43 -5.29 -14.37
N SER A 78 7.05 -4.89 -13.26
CA SER A 78 8.15 -5.61 -12.62
C SER A 78 7.68 -6.75 -11.69
N GLY A 79 6.38 -7.05 -11.67
CA GLY A 79 5.78 -8.06 -10.78
C GLY A 79 5.49 -7.56 -9.37
N GLY A 80 5.68 -6.27 -9.11
CA GLY A 80 5.28 -5.61 -7.88
C GLY A 80 3.76 -5.51 -7.76
N GLN A 81 3.27 -5.29 -6.54
CA GLN A 81 1.85 -5.07 -6.29
C GLN A 81 1.61 -3.68 -5.68
N PHE A 82 0.48 -3.06 -5.99
CA PHE A 82 0.10 -1.76 -5.44
C PHE A 82 -1.36 -1.74 -5.01
N CYS A 83 -1.63 -1.18 -3.82
CA CYS A 83 -3.01 -0.96 -3.38
C CYS A 83 -3.17 0.30 -2.54
N HIS A 84 -4.40 0.77 -2.46
CA HIS A 84 -4.80 1.82 -1.53
C HIS A 84 -5.41 1.22 -0.28
N HIS A 85 -4.92 1.64 0.88
CA HIS A 85 -5.57 1.43 2.16
C HIS A 85 -6.38 2.68 2.53
N VAL A 86 -7.70 2.60 2.33
CA VAL A 86 -8.63 3.69 2.63
C VAL A 86 -9.23 3.46 4.00
N TRP A 87 -8.80 4.26 4.97
CA TRP A 87 -9.27 4.17 6.35
C TRP A 87 -10.50 5.05 6.58
N HIS A 88 -11.55 4.43 7.09
CA HIS A 88 -12.78 5.11 7.47
C HIS A 88 -12.81 5.34 8.97
N ARG A 89 -12.99 6.60 9.39
CA ARG A 89 -13.12 6.97 10.80
C ARG A 89 -14.32 6.26 11.44
N PRO A 90 -14.24 5.93 12.75
CA PRO A 90 -15.38 5.48 13.52
C PRO A 90 -16.56 6.44 13.38
N ARG A 91 -17.76 5.88 13.26
CA ARG A 91 -19.02 6.63 13.26
C ARG A 91 -19.91 6.09 14.39
N LYS A 92 -20.96 6.83 14.78
CA LYS A 92 -21.87 6.39 15.86
C LYS A 92 -22.38 4.95 15.70
N LYS A 93 -22.63 4.50 14.46
CA LYS A 93 -23.07 3.14 14.13
C LYS A 93 -21.94 2.11 14.01
N ILE A 94 -20.70 2.54 13.80
CA ILE A 94 -19.53 1.68 13.63
C ILE A 94 -18.40 2.27 14.50
N PRO A 95 -18.28 1.85 15.77
CA PRO A 95 -17.38 2.51 16.74
C PRO A 95 -15.90 2.20 16.51
N LYS A 96 -15.55 1.48 15.44
CA LYS A 96 -14.19 1.08 15.12
C LYS A 96 -13.79 1.62 13.75
N TRP A 97 -12.48 1.85 13.59
CA TRP A 97 -11.92 2.13 12.28
C TRP A 97 -12.15 0.94 11.35
N THR A 98 -12.55 1.22 10.13
CA THR A 98 -12.70 0.22 9.08
C THR A 98 -11.73 0.51 7.95
N LEU A 99 -11.30 -0.53 7.25
CA LEU A 99 -10.36 -0.45 6.15
C LEU A 99 -11.03 -0.97 4.89
N GLU A 100 -10.96 -0.18 3.83
CA GLU A 100 -11.26 -0.59 2.46
C GLU A 100 -9.93 -0.72 1.72
N THR A 101 -9.66 -1.90 1.14
CA THR A 101 -8.46 -2.13 0.31
C THR A 101 -8.86 -2.05 -1.15
N ARG A 102 -8.21 -1.18 -1.92
CA ARG A 102 -8.42 -1.04 -3.37
C ARG A 102 -7.15 -1.41 -4.10
N TRP A 103 -7.14 -2.58 -4.73
CA TRP A 103 -6.02 -3.02 -5.57
C TRP A 103 -5.96 -2.23 -6.86
N ILE A 104 -4.76 -1.89 -7.29
CA ILE A 104 -4.49 -1.16 -8.53
C ILE A 104 -3.78 -2.10 -9.50
N GLY A 105 -4.37 -2.28 -10.68
CA GLY A 105 -3.98 -3.33 -11.62
C GLY A 105 -4.51 -4.71 -11.21
N ALA A 106 -4.30 -5.71 -12.07
CA ALA A 106 -4.55 -7.10 -11.70
C ALA A 106 -3.32 -7.62 -10.93
N PRO A 107 -3.49 -8.33 -9.79
CA PRO A 107 -2.37 -9.07 -9.22
C PRO A 107 -1.96 -10.11 -10.27
N GLN A 108 -0.77 -9.95 -10.85
CA GLN A 108 -0.20 -11.00 -11.68
C GLN A 108 -0.01 -12.20 -10.75
N LYS A 109 -0.77 -13.28 -10.99
CA LYS A 109 -0.49 -14.55 -10.35
C LYS A 109 0.96 -14.90 -10.72
N PRO A 110 1.78 -15.37 -9.76
CA PRO A 110 3.09 -15.89 -10.13
C PRO A 110 2.85 -16.98 -11.17
N GLU A 111 3.47 -16.84 -12.35
CA GLU A 111 3.50 -17.92 -13.33
C GLU A 111 4.08 -19.14 -12.61
N GLU A 112 3.32 -20.24 -12.60
CA GLU A 112 3.84 -21.51 -12.11
C GLU A 112 5.03 -21.87 -12.99
N VAL A 113 6.24 -21.74 -12.44
CA VAL A 113 7.45 -22.24 -13.07
C VAL A 113 7.34 -23.77 -13.01
N HIS A 114 6.98 -24.38 -14.13
CA HIS A 114 6.97 -25.83 -14.34
C HIS A 114 8.39 -26.40 -14.41
#